data_AF-A0A1G2MGE9-F1
#
_entry.id   AF-A0A1G2MGE9-F1
#
_cell.length_a   1.000
_cell.length_b   1.000
_cell.length_c   1.000
_cell.angle_alpha   90.00
_cell.angle_beta   90.00
_cell.angle_gamma   90.00
#
_symmetry.space_group_name_H-M   'P 1'
#
loop_
_entity.id
_entity.type
_entity.pdbx_description
1 polymer ?
#
loop_
_entity_poly.entity_id
_entity_poly.type
_entity_poly.pdbx_seq_one_letter_code
_entity_poly.pdbx_strand_id
1 'polypeptide(L)' 'MVREQIRERWSDELADEFDPYTDAMPAVSWMAYGYRIRKGEKALKSVTFVEVKDEKGEVVRKIRRVVNLFHHCQVLKLA' A
#
# COMPACT_ATOMS: atom_id res chain seq x y z
N MET A 1 11.10 -3.99 -1.22
CA MET A 1 10.14 -3.06 -0.58
C MET A 1 9.13 -2.50 -1.60
N VAL A 2 8.17 -1.65 -1.22
CA VAL A 2 7.18 -1.07 -2.17
C VAL A 2 7.88 -0.32 -3.31
N ARG A 3 8.92 0.45 -2.99
CA ARG A 3 9.74 1.21 -3.94
C ARG A 3 10.40 0.33 -5.01
N GLU A 4 10.96 -0.83 -4.64
CA GLU A 4 11.52 -1.79 -5.61
C GLU A 4 10.46 -2.33 -6.57
N GLN A 5 9.25 -2.63 -6.09
CA GLN A 5 8.16 -3.07 -6.96
C GLN A 5 7.71 -1.98 -7.93
N ILE A 6 7.78 -0.70 -7.52
CA ILE A 6 7.50 0.44 -8.40
C ILE A 6 8.57 0.53 -9.48
N ARG A 7 9.85 0.41 -9.08
CA ARG A 7 11.01 0.42 -9.97
C ARG A 7 10.92 -0.66 -11.04
N GLU A 8 10.61 -1.89 -10.65
CA GLU A 8 10.45 -3.03 -11.56
C GLU A 8 9.28 -2.88 -12.53
N ARG A 9 8.20 -2.20 -12.13
CA ARG A 9 6.97 -2.11 -12.92
C ARG A 9 6.94 -0.91 -13.86
N TRP A 10 7.58 0.19 -13.48
CA TRP A 10 7.46 1.46 -14.19
C TRP A 10 8.83 2.08 -14.50
N SER A 11 9.55 2.60 -13.51
CA SER A 11 10.88 3.18 -13.71
C SER A 11 11.59 3.49 -12.38
N ASP A 12 12.92 3.66 -12.46
CA ASP A 12 13.74 4.19 -11.34
C ASP A 12 13.27 5.56 -10.87
N GLU A 13 12.99 6.48 -11.80
CA GLU A 13 12.53 7.85 -11.52
C GLU A 13 11.24 7.85 -10.69
N LEU A 14 10.22 7.08 -11.12
CA LEU A 14 8.95 6.99 -10.40
C LEU A 14 9.15 6.37 -9.01
N ALA A 15 10.04 5.40 -8.90
CA ALA A 15 10.37 4.80 -7.61
C ALA A 15 11.09 5.81 -6.70
N ASP A 16 11.94 6.65 -7.26
CA ASP A 16 12.72 7.62 -6.50
C ASP A 16 11.85 8.76 -5.95
N GLU A 17 10.85 9.19 -6.72
CA GLU A 17 9.87 10.21 -6.34
C GLU A 17 8.73 9.70 -5.44
N PHE A 18 8.56 8.38 -5.32
CA PHE A 18 7.43 7.77 -4.60
C PHE A 18 7.29 8.23 -3.14
N ASP A 19 6.14 8.83 -2.82
CA ASP A 19 5.70 9.16 -1.46
C ASP A 19 4.61 8.19 -0.97
N PRO A 20 4.90 7.32 0.02
CA PRO A 20 3.94 6.34 0.51
C PRO A 20 2.71 6.93 1.19
N TYR A 21 2.71 8.20 1.60
CA TYR A 21 1.56 8.82 2.26
C TYR A 21 0.50 9.34 1.28
N THR A 22 0.90 9.63 0.04
CA THR A 22 0.05 10.26 -0.96
C THR A 22 -0.12 9.40 -2.21
N ASP A 23 0.89 8.63 -2.59
CA ASP A 23 0.89 7.88 -3.84
C ASP A 23 0.33 6.47 -3.75
N ALA A 24 0.28 5.87 -2.56
CA ALA A 24 -0.16 4.48 -2.41
C ALA A 24 -1.09 4.27 -1.21
N MET A 25 -2.23 3.65 -1.46
CA MET A 25 -3.19 3.30 -0.41
C MET A 25 -3.93 2.00 -0.73
N PRO A 26 -4.60 1.38 0.25
CA PRO A 26 -5.47 0.23 0.02
C PRO A 26 -6.62 0.57 -0.94
N ALA A 27 -7.13 -0.43 -1.66
CA ALA A 27 -8.23 -0.24 -2.61
C ALA A 27 -9.46 0.42 -1.98
N VAL A 28 -9.79 0.08 -0.73
CA VAL A 28 -10.91 0.68 0.01
C VAL A 28 -10.76 2.20 0.19
N SER A 29 -9.53 2.68 0.39
CA SER A 29 -9.23 4.10 0.53
C SER A 29 -9.38 4.81 -0.82
N TRP A 30 -8.87 4.22 -1.90
CA TRP A 30 -9.08 4.76 -3.26
C TRP A 30 -10.56 4.86 -3.62
N MET A 31 -11.35 3.83 -3.30
CA MET A 31 -12.80 3.83 -3.53
C MET A 31 -13.52 4.93 -2.74
N ALA A 32 -13.13 5.17 -1.48
CA ALA A 32 -13.68 6.26 -0.68
C ALA A 32 -13.42 7.65 -1.29
N TYR A 33 -12.31 7.81 -2.02
CA TYR A 33 -11.96 9.04 -2.75
C TYR A 33 -12.54 9.11 -4.17
N GLY A 34 -13.43 8.19 -4.55
CA GLY A 34 -14.04 8.18 -5.88
C GLY A 34 -13.12 7.65 -6.97
N TYR A 35 -12.18 6.78 -6.65
CA TYR A 35 -11.33 6.09 -7.61
C TYR A 35 -11.67 4.59 -7.67
N ARG A 36 -11.38 3.97 -8.81
CA ARG A 36 -11.37 2.51 -8.95
C ARG A 36 -10.00 2.01 -9.38
N ILE A 37 -9.64 0.81 -8.94
CA ILE A 37 -8.45 0.11 -9.44
C ILE A 37 -8.71 -0.30 -10.89
N ARG A 38 -7.71 -0.12 -11.79
CA ARG A 38 -7.83 -0.60 -13.18
C ARG A 38 -7.92 -2.13 -13.21
N LYS A 39 -8.69 -2.63 -14.18
CA LYS A 39 -8.88 -4.08 -14.35
C LYS A 39 -7.55 -4.77 -14.65
N GLY A 40 -7.23 -5.83 -13.92
CA GLY A 40 -6.02 -6.63 -14.10
C GLY A 40 -4.79 -6.15 -13.32
N GLU A 41 -4.87 -4.99 -12.65
CA GLU A 41 -3.78 -4.49 -11.81
C GLU A 41 -3.54 -5.38 -10.59
N LYS A 42 -2.27 -5.68 -10.32
CA LYS A 42 -1.86 -6.41 -9.11
C LYS A 42 -1.43 -5.41 -8.04
N ALA A 43 -1.81 -5.66 -6.78
CA ALA A 43 -1.36 -4.83 -5.66
C ALA A 43 0.17 -4.83 -5.53
N LEU A 44 0.70 -3.72 -5.01
CA LEU A 44 2.02 -3.64 -4.40
C LEU A 44 1.94 -4.26 -2.99
N LYS A 45 2.93 -5.06 -2.61
CA LYS A 45 2.97 -5.73 -1.31
C LYS A 45 3.85 -4.94 -0.35
N SER A 46 3.26 -4.45 0.74
CA SER A 46 3.97 -3.91 1.89
C SER A 46 3.84 -4.85 3.09
N VAL A 47 4.64 -4.62 4.13
CA VAL A 47 4.62 -5.39 5.37
C VAL A 47 4.40 -4.43 6.52
N THR A 48 3.50 -4.79 7.43
CA THR A 48 3.33 -4.11 8.71
C THR A 48 3.41 -5.12 9.85
N PHE A 49 3.63 -4.63 11.07
CA PHE A 49 3.67 -5.44 12.28
C PHE A 49 2.59 -4.95 13.23
N VAL A 50 1.69 -5.84 13.61
CA VAL A 50 0.67 -5.55 14.61
C VAL A 50 1.16 -6.05 15.96
N GLU A 51 1.32 -5.14 16.91
CA GLU A 51 1.65 -5.47 18.29
C GLU A 51 0.42 -6.06 18.98
N VAL A 52 0.58 -7.21 19.63
CA VAL A 52 -0.43 -7.78 20.52
C VAL A 52 0.02 -7.51 21.94
N LYS A 53 -0.85 -6.85 22.69
CA LYS A 53 -0.61 -6.45 24.07
C LYS A 53 -1.40 -7.35 25.03
N ASP A 54 -0.87 -7.57 26.23
CA ASP A 54 -1.60 -8.23 27.31
C ASP A 54 -2.56 -7.25 28.03
N GLU A 55 -3.23 -7.73 29.10
CA GLU A 55 -4.16 -6.93 29.91
C GLU A 55 -3.49 -5.73 30.61
N LYS A 56 -2.16 -5.76 30.76
CA LYS A 56 -1.37 -4.67 31.35
C LYS A 56 -0.84 -3.69 30.31
N GLY A 57 -1.08 -3.96 29.01
CA GLY A 57 -0.63 -3.14 27.90
C GLY A 57 0.78 -3.47 27.39
N GLU A 58 1.41 -4.53 27.91
CA GLU A 58 2.76 -4.95 27.54
C GLU A 58 2.74 -5.74 26.22
N VAL A 59 3.67 -5.43 25.32
CA VAL A 59 3.74 -6.10 24.00
C VAL A 59 4.26 -7.53 24.17
N VAL A 60 3.38 -8.52 24.03
CA VAL A 60 3.71 -9.95 24.18
C VAL A 60 4.09 -10.63 22.85
N ARG A 61 3.66 -10.08 21.70
CA ARG A 61 4.08 -10.57 20.37
C ARG A 61 3.86 -9.52 19.28
N LYS A 62 4.58 -9.66 18.17
CA LYS A 62 4.38 -8.89 16.93
C LYS A 62 3.93 -9.83 15.81
N ILE A 63 2.79 -9.53 15.20
CA ILE A 63 2.25 -10.30 14.08
C ILE A 63 2.59 -9.58 12.78
N ARG A 64 3.42 -10.20 11.94
CA ARG A 64 3.70 -9.73 10.58
C ARG A 64 2.43 -9.86 9.72
N ARG A 65 2.01 -8.76 9.10
CA ARG A 65 0.88 -8.71 8.16
C ARG A 65 1.35 -8.15 6.83
N VAL A 66 0.83 -8.69 5.74
CA VAL A 66 1.02 -8.14 4.41
C VAL A 66 -0.10 -7.14 4.14
N VAL A 67 0.26 -5.94 3.71
CA VAL A 67 -0.68 -4.91 3.28
C VAL A 67 -0.62 -4.81 1.76
N ASN A 68 -1.79 -4.83 1.13
CA ASN A 68 -1.93 -4.65 -0.31
C ASN A 68 -2.22 -3.18 -0.59
N LEU A 69 -1.31 -2.53 -1.31
CA LEU A 69 -1.42 -1.13 -1.70
C LEU A 69 -1.56 -1.02 -3.22
N PHE A 70 -2.15 0.06 -3.69
CA PHE A 70 -2.21 0.41 -5.10
C PHE A 70 -1.65 1.82 -5.29
N HIS A 71 -0.78 1.99 -6.28
CA HIS A 71 -0.20 3.28 -6.63
C HIS A 71 -1.23 4.16 -7.36
N HIS A 72 -1.07 5.49 -7.36
CA HIS A 72 -1.91 6.40 -8.15
C HIS A 72 -1.87 6.03 -9.65
N CYS A 73 -0.74 5.50 -10.12
CA CYS A 73 -0.61 4.99 -11.48
C CYS A 73 -1.51 3.78 -11.76
N GLN A 74 -2.17 3.14 -10.80
CA GLN A 74 -2.99 1.92 -10.98
C GLN A 74 -4.50 2.19 -10.91
N VAL A 75 -4.90 3.45 -10.71
CA VAL A 75 -6.31 3.81 -10.48
C VAL A 75 -6.86 4.72 -11.57
N LEU A 76 -8.19 4.83 -11.61
CA LEU A 76 -8.93 5.75 -12.45
C LEU A 76 -9.95 6.49 -11.60
N LYS A 77 -10.05 7.81 -11.77
CA LYS A 77 -11.10 8.60 -11.15
C LYS A 77 -12.46 8.23 -11.77
N LEU A 78 -13.46 8.03 -10.92
CA LEU A 78 -14.84 7.86 -11.33
C LEU A 78 -15.39 9.27 -11.63
N ALA A 79 -15.99 9.41 -12.80
CA ALA A 79 -16.62 10.65 -13.26
C ALA A 79 -17.92 10.93 -12.49
#